data_AF-A0A942BUY2-F1
#
_entry.id   AF-A0A942BUY2-F1
#
_cell.length_a   1.000
_cell.length_b   1.000
_cell.length_c   1.000
_cell.angle_alpha   90.00
_cell.angle_beta   90.00
_cell.angle_gamma   90.00
#
_symmetry.space_group_name_H-M   'P 1'
#
loop_
_entity.id
_entity.type
_entity.pdbx_description
1 polymer ?
#
loop_
_entity_poly.entity_id
_entity_poly.type
_entity_poly.pdbx_seq_one_letter_code
_entity_poly.pdbx_strand_id
1 'polypeptide(L)'
;MKFDDGIDKKYRDSVNAAFDTIMKVGDDEHKMYIGEILDSEMLIRVRPVSEVKASGITGLISPVKANYDLATERLSLRDALGLIYIAIAEETIDTGGQRGCEGTLVHEGRHAYDFAAMIESHSNADMNPLGILDPTLYDLEWNAHKAAGNYMLRVGKTDYLDEGVGLMILCNAADGSCVVSDDGIRQRLNESYGLIADTKTGPLATKMLGIIV
;
A
#
# COMPACT_ATOMS: atom_id res chain seq x y z
N MET A 1 9.59 -6.48 9.76
CA MET A 1 9.52 -6.92 8.35
C MET A 1 10.57 -8.00 8.09
N LYS A 2 10.35 -8.89 7.11
CA LYS A 2 11.37 -9.81 6.58
C LYS A 2 11.39 -9.85 5.05
N PHE A 3 12.50 -10.31 4.50
CA PHE A 3 12.65 -10.53 3.05
C PHE A 3 12.43 -11.99 2.69
N ASP A 4 11.87 -12.21 1.51
CA ASP A 4 11.80 -13.54 0.90
C ASP A 4 13.20 -14.11 0.62
N ASP A 5 13.28 -15.43 0.66
CA ASP A 5 14.55 -16.13 0.44
C ASP A 5 15.04 -15.91 -0.99
N GLY A 6 16.36 -15.76 -1.14
CA GLY A 6 17.00 -15.62 -2.45
C GLY A 6 16.92 -14.23 -3.10
N ILE A 7 16.31 -13.22 -2.46
CA ILE A 7 16.39 -11.84 -2.97
C ILE A 7 17.83 -11.34 -2.93
N ASP A 8 18.32 -10.87 -4.09
CA ASP A 8 19.64 -10.26 -4.24
C ASP A 8 19.88 -9.07 -3.29
N LYS A 9 21.11 -8.96 -2.79
CA LYS A 9 21.49 -7.91 -1.83
C LYS A 9 21.18 -6.50 -2.34
N LYS A 10 21.40 -6.22 -3.64
CA LYS A 10 21.12 -4.90 -4.23
C LYS A 10 19.67 -4.47 -4.03
N TYR A 11 18.73 -5.40 -4.13
CA TYR A 11 17.31 -5.11 -4.00
C TYR A 11 16.92 -4.95 -2.54
N ARG A 12 17.47 -5.77 -1.63
CA ARG A 12 17.29 -5.60 -0.18
C ARG A 12 17.77 -4.24 0.29
N ASP A 13 18.96 -3.83 -0.16
CA ASP A 13 19.55 -2.53 0.16
C ASP A 13 18.68 -1.38 -0.38
N SER A 14 18.15 -1.51 -1.60
CA SER A 14 17.24 -0.51 -2.19
C SER A 14 15.93 -0.39 -1.41
N VAL A 15 15.30 -1.51 -1.06
CA VAL A 15 14.07 -1.52 -0.25
C VAL A 15 14.29 -0.90 1.13
N ASN A 16 15.36 -1.30 1.83
CA ASN A 16 15.67 -0.74 3.15
C ASN A 16 15.92 0.77 3.06
N ALA A 17 16.71 1.22 2.08
CA ALA A 17 16.96 2.64 1.89
C ALA A 17 15.69 3.43 1.52
N ALA A 18 14.72 2.80 0.86
CA ALA A 18 13.43 3.42 0.54
C ALA A 18 12.59 3.56 1.81
N PHE A 19 12.47 2.53 2.63
CA PHE A 19 11.81 2.63 3.94
C PHE A 19 12.46 3.68 4.85
N ASP A 20 13.80 3.72 4.93
CA ASP A 20 14.52 4.74 5.70
C ASP A 20 14.21 6.15 5.20
N THR A 21 14.11 6.33 3.88
CA THR A 21 13.79 7.63 3.27
C THR A 21 12.34 8.02 3.56
N ILE A 22 11.40 7.09 3.45
CA ILE A 22 9.99 7.34 3.76
C ILE A 22 9.82 7.72 5.23
N MET A 23 10.46 6.98 6.15
CA MET A 23 10.44 7.31 7.59
C MET A 23 11.04 8.69 7.91
N LYS A 24 12.00 9.14 7.11
CA LYS A 24 12.65 10.44 7.27
C LYS A 24 11.81 11.60 6.72
N VAL A 25 11.21 11.43 5.54
CA VAL A 25 10.61 12.53 4.77
C VAL A 25 9.08 12.55 4.85
N GLY A 26 8.45 11.39 5.00
CA GLY A 26 7.01 11.23 5.12
C GLY A 26 6.40 12.03 6.27
N ASP A 27 5.08 12.23 6.19
CA ASP A 27 4.31 12.78 7.31
C ASP A 27 4.08 11.73 8.40
N ASP A 28 3.30 12.09 9.41
CA ASP A 28 3.05 11.22 10.57
C ASP A 28 2.25 9.97 10.21
N GLU A 29 1.36 10.05 9.20
CA GLU A 29 0.62 8.89 8.72
C GLU A 29 1.56 7.90 8.03
N HIS A 30 2.44 8.39 7.14
CA HIS A 30 3.49 7.56 6.51
C HIS A 30 4.35 6.86 7.55
N LYS A 31 4.85 7.60 8.54
CA LYS A 31 5.71 7.03 9.59
C LYS A 31 5.00 6.00 10.45
N MET A 32 3.70 6.20 10.70
CA MET A 32 2.90 5.26 11.47
C MET A 32 2.82 3.91 10.77
N TYR A 33 2.27 3.85 9.54
CA TYR A 33 2.06 2.55 8.91
C TYR A 33 3.37 1.90 8.43
N ILE A 34 4.36 2.68 8.02
CA ILE A 34 5.69 2.15 7.68
C ILE A 34 6.41 1.64 8.94
N GLY A 35 6.26 2.32 10.08
CA GLY A 35 6.79 1.86 11.36
C GLY A 35 6.21 0.50 11.76
N GLU A 36 4.89 0.34 11.65
CA GLU A 36 4.23 -0.95 11.91
C GLU A 36 4.71 -2.05 10.95
N ILE A 37 4.90 -1.74 9.67
CA ILE A 37 5.49 -2.67 8.69
C ILE A 37 6.89 -3.10 9.11
N LEU A 38 7.77 -2.13 9.42
CA LEU A 38 9.16 -2.38 9.80
C LEU A 38 9.25 -3.24 11.07
N ASP A 39 8.35 -3.03 12.03
CA ASP A 39 8.30 -3.75 13.30
C ASP A 39 7.52 -5.09 13.26
N SER A 40 6.88 -5.43 12.14
CA SER A 40 6.06 -6.65 11.99
C SER A 40 6.86 -7.87 11.47
N GLU A 41 6.18 -8.95 11.09
CA GLU A 41 6.75 -10.08 10.34
C GLU A 41 6.37 -10.06 8.84
N MET A 42 5.88 -8.92 8.33
CA MET A 42 5.43 -8.78 6.94
C MET A 42 6.53 -9.14 5.94
N LEU A 43 6.15 -9.85 4.87
CA LEU A 43 7.09 -10.37 3.87
C LEU A 43 7.28 -9.40 2.70
N ILE A 44 8.52 -9.00 2.42
CA ILE A 44 8.88 -8.29 1.19
C ILE A 44 9.42 -9.29 0.16
N ARG A 45 8.84 -9.23 -1.04
CA ARG A 45 9.27 -9.97 -2.22
C ARG A 45 9.78 -9.01 -3.28
N VAL A 46 10.75 -9.47 -4.05
CA VAL A 46 11.15 -8.83 -5.30
C VAL A 46 11.01 -9.89 -6.39
N ARG A 47 10.30 -9.53 -7.46
CA ARG A 47 9.87 -10.45 -8.53
C ARG A 47 9.92 -9.73 -9.87
N PRO A 48 10.06 -10.42 -11.00
CA PRO A 48 9.98 -9.78 -12.30
C PRO A 48 8.57 -9.22 -12.57
N VAL A 49 8.47 -8.13 -13.32
CA VAL A 49 7.16 -7.53 -13.71
C VAL A 49 6.29 -8.51 -14.49
N SER A 50 6.88 -9.52 -15.12
CA SER A 50 6.15 -10.59 -15.79
C SER A 50 5.32 -11.45 -14.82
N GLU A 51 5.67 -11.48 -13.54
CA GLU A 51 4.92 -12.13 -12.46
C GLU A 51 3.99 -11.13 -11.74
N VAL A 52 4.52 -9.95 -11.37
CA VAL A 52 3.78 -8.93 -10.61
C VAL A 52 2.68 -8.26 -11.44
N LYS A 53 2.90 -8.09 -12.75
CA LYS A 53 2.04 -7.37 -13.71
C LYS A 53 1.80 -5.88 -13.40
N ALA A 54 2.51 -5.33 -12.42
CA ALA A 54 2.46 -3.94 -11.97
C ALA A 54 3.82 -3.56 -11.35
N SER A 55 3.97 -2.32 -10.87
CA SER A 55 5.17 -1.88 -10.15
C SER A 55 5.31 -2.54 -8.77
N GLY A 56 4.17 -2.87 -8.15
CA GLY A 56 4.07 -3.68 -6.96
C GLY A 56 2.69 -4.31 -6.84
N ILE A 57 2.56 -5.23 -5.89
CA ILE A 57 1.29 -5.80 -5.48
C ILE A 57 1.35 -6.22 -4.00
N THR A 58 0.25 -6.01 -3.30
CA THR A 58 0.06 -6.45 -1.92
C THR A 58 -0.94 -7.61 -1.84
N GLY A 59 -0.69 -8.60 -0.97
CA GLY A 59 -1.63 -9.69 -0.74
C GLY A 59 -1.29 -10.57 0.46
N LEU A 60 -1.97 -11.70 0.60
CA LEU A 60 -1.70 -12.66 1.69
C LEU A 60 -0.57 -13.63 1.34
N ILE A 61 0.29 -13.91 2.33
CA ILE A 61 1.31 -14.96 2.22
C ILE A 61 0.64 -16.32 2.01
N SER A 62 -0.43 -16.60 2.76
CA SER A 62 -1.25 -17.80 2.64
C SER A 62 -2.69 -17.51 3.07
N PRO A 63 -3.66 -17.49 2.12
CA PRO A 63 -5.06 -17.34 2.47
C PRO A 63 -5.57 -18.40 3.45
N VAL A 64 -5.10 -19.65 3.33
CA VAL A 64 -5.48 -20.74 4.24
C VAL A 64 -5.04 -20.44 5.67
N LYS A 65 -3.77 -20.03 5.85
CA LYS A 65 -3.26 -19.68 7.18
C LYS A 65 -3.96 -18.45 7.75
N ALA A 66 -4.16 -17.42 6.95
CA ALA A 66 -4.84 -16.21 7.40
C ALA A 66 -6.28 -16.50 7.88
N ASN A 67 -7.03 -17.32 7.15
CA ASN A 67 -8.36 -17.76 7.57
C ASN A 67 -8.33 -18.61 8.86
N TYR A 68 -7.35 -19.49 8.99
CA TYR A 68 -7.18 -20.28 10.22
C TYR A 68 -6.89 -19.36 11.42
N ASP A 69 -5.90 -18.48 11.30
CA ASP A 69 -5.49 -17.58 12.39
C ASP A 69 -6.63 -16.61 12.75
N LEU A 70 -7.36 -16.08 11.77
CA LEU A 70 -8.53 -15.21 12.00
C LEU A 70 -9.66 -15.92 12.76
N ALA A 71 -9.82 -17.23 12.56
CA ALA A 71 -10.84 -18.03 13.23
C ALA A 71 -10.43 -18.51 14.63
N THR A 72 -9.12 -18.56 14.94
CA THR A 72 -8.62 -19.17 16.18
C THR A 72 -7.89 -18.22 17.12
N GLU A 73 -7.42 -17.07 16.62
CA GLU A 73 -6.56 -16.15 17.36
C GLU A 73 -7.15 -14.74 17.40
N ARG A 74 -6.70 -13.96 18.40
CA ARG A 74 -6.88 -12.51 18.40
C ARG A 74 -5.60 -11.88 17.87
N LEU A 75 -5.68 -11.30 16.69
CA LEU A 75 -4.51 -10.72 16.03
C LEU A 75 -4.40 -9.26 16.44
N SER A 76 -3.18 -8.82 16.75
CA SER A 76 -2.83 -7.41 16.69
C SER A 76 -2.58 -6.98 15.24
N LEU A 77 -2.54 -5.67 14.98
CA LEU A 77 -2.13 -5.13 13.68
C LEU A 77 -0.79 -5.72 13.17
N ARG A 78 0.21 -5.89 14.05
CA ARG A 78 1.52 -6.44 13.67
C ARG A 78 1.47 -7.92 13.34
N ASP A 79 0.63 -8.68 14.04
CA ASP A 79 0.39 -10.10 13.72
C ASP A 79 -0.31 -10.21 12.36
N ALA A 80 -1.30 -9.36 12.09
CA ALA A 80 -2.00 -9.28 10.82
C ALA A 80 -1.07 -8.88 9.66
N LEU A 81 -0.18 -7.89 9.86
CA LEU A 81 0.88 -7.56 8.90
C LEU A 81 1.81 -8.76 8.64
N GLY A 82 2.06 -9.59 9.65
CA GLY A 82 2.80 -10.85 9.51
C GLY A 82 2.19 -11.88 8.55
N LEU A 83 0.91 -11.71 8.16
CA LEU A 83 0.21 -12.55 7.19
C LEU A 83 0.26 -11.99 5.77
N ILE A 84 0.77 -10.77 5.59
CA ILE A 84 0.75 -10.01 4.35
C ILE A 84 2.14 -10.00 3.68
N TYR A 85 2.14 -9.91 2.36
CA TYR A 85 3.34 -9.59 1.58
C TYR A 85 3.14 -8.34 0.72
N ILE A 86 4.24 -7.65 0.46
CA ILE A 86 4.38 -6.72 -0.66
C ILE A 86 5.40 -7.33 -1.63
N ALA A 87 5.03 -7.46 -2.90
CA ALA A 87 5.96 -7.80 -3.97
C ALA A 87 6.23 -6.58 -4.84
N ILE A 88 7.50 -6.24 -5.03
CA ILE A 88 7.95 -5.13 -5.88
C ILE A 88 8.55 -5.71 -7.16
N ALA A 89 8.23 -5.10 -8.31
CA ALA A 89 8.85 -5.48 -9.56
C ALA A 89 10.34 -5.13 -9.61
N GLU A 90 11.20 -6.05 -10.03
CA GLU A 90 12.64 -5.81 -10.24
C GLU A 90 12.88 -4.60 -11.14
N GLU A 91 12.12 -4.51 -12.23
CA GLU A 91 12.21 -3.44 -13.22
C GLU A 91 11.83 -2.09 -12.63
N THR A 92 10.93 -2.04 -11.63
CA THR A 92 10.62 -0.79 -10.93
C THR A 92 11.82 -0.27 -10.16
N ILE A 93 12.60 -1.16 -9.54
CA ILE A 93 13.83 -0.78 -8.84
C ILE A 93 14.94 -0.44 -9.86
N ASP A 94 15.11 -1.27 -10.89
CA ASP A 94 16.20 -1.12 -11.85
C ASP A 94 16.03 0.09 -12.78
N THR A 95 14.78 0.46 -13.14
CA THR A 95 14.50 1.58 -14.06
C THR A 95 14.03 2.84 -13.33
N GLY A 96 13.13 2.70 -12.35
CA GLY A 96 12.63 3.79 -11.53
C GLY A 96 13.62 4.23 -10.46
N GLY A 97 14.66 3.43 -10.21
CA GLY A 97 15.64 3.67 -9.17
C GLY A 97 14.98 3.78 -7.81
N GLN A 98 15.55 4.64 -6.97
CA GLN A 98 15.08 4.79 -5.61
C GLN A 98 13.69 5.42 -5.51
N ARG A 99 13.36 6.35 -6.42
CA ARG A 99 12.02 6.93 -6.51
C ARG A 99 10.96 5.89 -6.84
N GLY A 100 11.24 4.99 -7.79
CA GLY A 100 10.32 3.90 -8.12
C GLY A 100 10.06 2.98 -6.93
N CYS A 101 11.12 2.64 -6.18
CA CYS A 101 11.00 1.83 -4.98
C CYS A 101 10.21 2.55 -3.86
N GLU A 102 10.51 3.82 -3.59
CA GLU A 102 9.79 4.66 -2.62
C GLU A 102 8.31 4.79 -2.96
N GLY A 103 7.98 5.15 -4.21
CA GLY A 103 6.60 5.31 -4.68
C GLY A 103 5.78 4.03 -4.54
N THR A 104 6.35 2.89 -4.95
CA THR A 104 5.68 1.58 -4.76
C THR A 104 5.48 1.27 -3.29
N LEU A 105 6.49 1.47 -2.43
CA LEU A 105 6.37 1.16 -1.00
C LEU A 105 5.39 2.08 -0.26
N VAL A 106 5.24 3.34 -0.67
CA VAL A 106 4.23 4.24 -0.11
C VAL A 106 2.82 3.74 -0.46
N HIS A 107 2.60 3.40 -1.73
CA HIS A 107 1.31 2.94 -2.23
C HIS A 107 0.92 1.55 -1.69
N GLU A 108 1.78 0.55 -1.91
CA GLU A 108 1.57 -0.82 -1.43
C GLU A 108 1.65 -0.91 0.09
N GLY A 109 2.47 -0.10 0.74
CA GLY A 109 2.50 -0.01 2.21
C GLY A 109 1.16 0.45 2.79
N ARG A 110 0.46 1.35 2.08
CA ARG A 110 -0.89 1.74 2.48
C ARG A 110 -1.89 0.59 2.33
N HIS A 111 -1.83 -0.14 1.22
CA HIS A 111 -2.66 -1.35 1.05
C HIS A 111 -2.37 -2.40 2.12
N ALA A 112 -1.10 -2.64 2.45
CA ALA A 112 -0.72 -3.60 3.48
C ALA A 112 -1.30 -3.21 4.85
N TYR A 113 -1.25 -1.93 5.19
CA TYR A 113 -1.87 -1.42 6.42
C TYR A 113 -3.39 -1.59 6.42
N ASP A 114 -4.07 -1.19 5.34
CA ASP A 114 -5.54 -1.28 5.26
C ASP A 114 -6.00 -2.76 5.31
N PHE A 115 -5.27 -3.68 4.68
CA PHE A 115 -5.51 -5.11 4.79
C PHE A 115 -5.26 -5.66 6.20
N ALA A 116 -4.18 -5.22 6.87
CA ALA A 116 -3.88 -5.65 8.23
C ALA A 116 -4.94 -5.15 9.22
N ALA A 117 -5.37 -3.89 9.10
CA ALA A 117 -6.43 -3.32 9.93
C ALA A 117 -7.77 -4.04 9.73
N MET A 118 -8.09 -4.42 8.48
CA MET A 118 -9.24 -5.28 8.19
C MET A 118 -9.12 -6.63 8.92
N ILE A 119 -8.00 -7.35 8.74
CA ILE A 119 -7.78 -8.66 9.38
C ILE A 119 -7.85 -8.57 10.91
N GLU A 120 -7.20 -7.57 11.52
CA GLU A 120 -7.24 -7.31 12.96
C GLU A 120 -8.69 -7.09 13.42
N SER A 121 -9.44 -6.23 12.73
CA SER A 121 -10.83 -5.92 13.10
C SER A 121 -11.74 -7.14 13.04
N HIS A 122 -11.57 -8.01 12.04
CA HIS A 122 -12.33 -9.24 11.92
C HIS A 122 -11.95 -10.27 12.99
N SER A 123 -10.66 -10.42 13.31
CA SER A 123 -10.21 -11.33 14.38
C SER A 123 -10.69 -10.90 15.78
N ASN A 124 -11.05 -9.62 15.94
CA ASN A 124 -11.56 -9.04 17.18
C ASN A 124 -13.06 -8.68 17.12
N ALA A 125 -13.80 -9.22 16.14
CA ALA A 125 -15.19 -8.86 15.86
C ALA A 125 -16.14 -9.11 17.05
N ASP A 126 -15.84 -10.07 17.92
CA ASP A 126 -16.63 -10.36 19.12
C ASP A 126 -16.49 -9.29 20.21
N MET A 127 -15.36 -8.57 20.26
CA MET A 127 -15.10 -7.48 21.20
C MET A 127 -15.64 -6.14 20.69
N ASN A 128 -15.67 -5.94 19.37
CA ASN A 128 -16.17 -4.71 18.75
C ASN A 128 -16.91 -5.00 17.43
N PRO A 129 -18.13 -5.56 17.48
CA PRO A 129 -18.86 -6.00 16.29
C PRO A 129 -19.30 -4.85 15.37
N LEU A 130 -19.32 -3.60 15.86
CA LEU A 130 -19.64 -2.42 15.05
C LEU A 130 -18.42 -1.77 14.41
N GLY A 131 -17.20 -2.21 14.76
CA GLY A 131 -15.94 -1.66 14.29
C GLY A 131 -15.23 -2.53 13.25
N ILE A 132 -15.94 -3.45 12.61
CA ILE A 132 -15.39 -4.32 11.57
C ILE A 132 -15.13 -3.48 10.30
N LEU A 133 -13.89 -3.48 9.85
CA LEU A 133 -13.46 -2.79 8.64
C LEU A 133 -13.51 -3.76 7.48
N ASP A 134 -14.14 -3.40 6.37
CA ASP A 134 -14.02 -4.14 5.10
C ASP A 134 -14.10 -3.15 3.93
N PRO A 135 -12.99 -2.42 3.63
CA PRO A 135 -12.99 -1.38 2.61
C PRO A 135 -13.18 -1.98 1.21
N THR A 136 -13.79 -1.21 0.31
CA THR A 136 -13.87 -1.57 -1.12
C THR A 136 -12.54 -1.34 -1.84
N LEU A 137 -12.35 -1.94 -3.01
CA LEU A 137 -11.20 -1.66 -3.87
C LEU A 137 -11.07 -0.15 -4.18
N TYR A 138 -12.19 0.56 -4.37
CA TYR A 138 -12.19 2.01 -4.54
C TYR A 138 -11.58 2.71 -3.32
N ASP A 139 -11.98 2.33 -2.09
CA ASP A 139 -11.47 2.96 -0.87
C ASP A 139 -9.96 2.71 -0.69
N LEU A 140 -9.52 1.48 -0.97
CA LEU A 140 -8.12 1.08 -0.90
C LEU A 140 -7.26 1.92 -1.86
N GLU A 141 -7.65 1.97 -3.13
CA GLU A 141 -6.93 2.71 -4.17
C GLU A 141 -6.97 4.22 -3.91
N TRP A 142 -8.11 4.75 -3.48
CA TRP A 142 -8.25 6.15 -3.09
C TRP A 142 -7.24 6.53 -2.01
N ASN A 143 -7.20 5.77 -0.91
CA ASN A 143 -6.30 6.05 0.21
C ASN A 143 -4.83 5.90 -0.19
N ALA A 144 -4.49 4.89 -1.00
CA ALA A 144 -3.13 4.68 -1.48
C ALA A 144 -2.64 5.81 -2.41
N HIS A 145 -3.51 6.33 -3.29
CA HIS A 145 -3.18 7.49 -4.12
C HIS A 145 -3.09 8.79 -3.31
N LYS A 146 -3.93 8.97 -2.28
CA LYS A 146 -3.82 10.11 -1.35
C LYS A 146 -2.50 10.07 -0.58
N ALA A 147 -2.10 8.91 -0.06
CA ALA A 147 -0.81 8.71 0.60
C ALA A 147 0.35 9.03 -0.36
N ALA A 148 0.34 8.46 -1.57
CA ALA A 148 1.35 8.76 -2.58
C ALA A 148 1.46 10.27 -2.91
N GLY A 149 0.32 10.96 -3.07
CA GLY A 149 0.30 12.40 -3.30
C GLY A 149 0.88 13.20 -2.15
N ASN A 150 0.47 12.89 -0.91
CA ASN A 150 1.03 13.52 0.28
C ASN A 150 2.55 13.30 0.36
N TYR A 151 3.03 12.07 0.11
CA TYR A 151 4.47 11.78 0.07
C TYR A 151 5.21 12.62 -0.98
N MET A 152 4.71 12.70 -2.21
CA MET A 152 5.32 13.50 -3.28
C MET A 152 5.46 14.97 -2.89
N LEU A 153 4.44 15.55 -2.25
CA LEU A 153 4.48 16.92 -1.73
C LEU A 153 5.52 17.09 -0.61
N ARG A 154 5.69 16.08 0.25
CA ARG A 154 6.68 16.09 1.33
C ARG A 154 8.12 16.01 0.80
N VAL A 155 8.35 15.20 -0.23
CA VAL A 155 9.64 15.14 -0.92
C VAL A 155 9.93 16.48 -1.63
N GLY A 156 8.92 17.07 -2.28
CA GLY A 156 8.97 18.43 -2.80
C GLY A 156 9.98 18.65 -3.93
N LYS A 157 10.52 17.58 -4.52
CA LYS A 157 11.42 17.66 -5.68
C LYS A 157 10.61 17.68 -6.97
N THR A 158 11.06 18.45 -7.95
CA THR A 158 10.38 18.65 -9.24
C THR A 158 10.00 17.35 -9.93
N ASP A 159 10.89 16.36 -9.93
CA ASP A 159 10.66 15.06 -10.55
C ASP A 159 9.53 14.24 -9.89
N TYR A 160 9.32 14.39 -8.57
CA TYR A 160 8.18 13.80 -7.87
C TYR A 160 6.87 14.56 -8.15
N LEU A 161 6.95 15.90 -8.19
CA LEU A 161 5.78 16.74 -8.43
C LEU A 161 5.26 16.57 -9.86
N ASP A 162 6.17 16.57 -10.85
CA ASP A 162 5.84 16.36 -12.27
C ASP A 162 5.20 14.99 -12.51
N GLU A 163 5.74 13.94 -11.87
CA GLU A 163 5.15 12.60 -11.89
C GLU A 163 3.75 12.59 -11.27
N GLY A 164 3.58 13.20 -10.10
CA GLY A 164 2.28 13.30 -9.43
C GLY A 164 1.23 14.04 -10.27
N VAL A 165 1.61 15.11 -10.97
CA VAL A 165 0.72 15.82 -11.90
C VAL A 165 0.39 14.95 -13.11
N GLY A 166 1.39 14.28 -13.70
CA GLY A 166 1.19 13.38 -14.84
C GLY A 166 0.29 12.19 -14.52
N LEU A 167 0.29 11.72 -13.27
CA LEU A 167 -0.56 10.64 -12.78
C LEU A 167 -1.96 11.12 -12.35
N MET A 168 -2.25 12.43 -12.42
CA MET A 168 -3.48 13.07 -11.90
C MET A 168 -3.64 12.98 -10.37
N ILE A 169 -2.56 12.68 -9.65
CA ILE A 169 -2.56 12.63 -8.17
C ILE A 169 -2.41 14.04 -7.59
N LEU A 170 -1.61 14.89 -8.24
CA LEU A 170 -1.39 16.28 -7.86
C LEU A 170 -1.99 17.23 -8.90
N CYS A 171 -2.29 18.45 -8.48
CA CYS A 171 -2.64 19.55 -9.36
C CYS A 171 -2.01 20.86 -8.87
N ASN A 172 -1.99 21.86 -9.76
CA ASN A 172 -1.57 23.21 -9.41
C ASN A 172 -2.74 23.97 -8.78
N ALA A 173 -2.56 24.44 -7.56
CA ALA A 173 -3.46 25.36 -6.91
C ALA A 173 -3.40 26.75 -7.56
N ALA A 174 -4.38 27.61 -7.22
CA ALA A 174 -4.49 28.95 -7.79
C ALA A 174 -3.28 29.86 -7.51
N ASP A 175 -2.53 29.59 -6.44
CA ASP A 175 -1.30 30.29 -6.07
C ASP A 175 -0.03 29.71 -6.72
N GLY A 176 -0.18 28.68 -7.57
CA GLY A 176 0.92 27.99 -8.25
C GLY A 176 1.60 26.90 -7.41
N SER A 177 1.15 26.65 -6.18
CA SER A 177 1.64 25.50 -5.39
C SER A 177 1.06 24.17 -5.89
N CYS A 178 1.78 23.07 -5.69
CA CYS A 178 1.22 21.74 -5.91
C CYS A 178 0.42 21.27 -4.69
N VAL A 179 -0.76 20.70 -4.92
CA VAL A 179 -1.61 20.10 -3.90
C VAL A 179 -2.14 18.75 -4.37
N VAL A 180 -2.60 17.90 -3.44
CA VAL A 180 -3.25 16.64 -3.81
C VAL A 180 -4.60 16.92 -4.48
N SER A 181 -4.83 16.30 -5.63
CA SER A 181 -6.02 16.51 -6.46
C SER A 181 -7.05 15.40 -6.18
N ASP A 182 -8.01 15.67 -5.30
CA ASP A 182 -9.11 14.74 -5.06
C ASP A 182 -9.87 14.40 -6.35
N ASP A 183 -10.19 15.41 -7.16
CA ASP A 183 -10.89 15.20 -8.43
C ASP A 183 -10.03 14.45 -9.46
N GLY A 184 -8.72 14.73 -9.49
CA GLY A 184 -7.78 14.01 -10.35
C GLY A 184 -7.66 12.53 -9.96
N ILE A 185 -7.61 12.22 -8.66
CA ILE A 185 -7.61 10.83 -8.18
C ILE A 185 -8.95 10.16 -8.56
N ARG A 186 -10.11 10.81 -8.38
CA ARG A 186 -11.40 10.24 -8.80
C ARG A 186 -11.42 9.92 -10.29
N GLN A 187 -10.91 10.85 -11.11
CA GLN A 187 -10.79 10.67 -12.55
C GLN A 187 -9.87 9.48 -12.88
N ARG A 188 -8.70 9.39 -12.25
CA ARG A 188 -7.77 8.29 -12.41
C ARG A 188 -8.40 6.93 -12.07
N LEU A 189 -9.09 6.83 -10.93
CA LEU A 189 -9.76 5.60 -10.50
C LEU A 189 -10.81 5.15 -11.51
N ASN A 190 -11.58 6.09 -12.06
CA ASN A 190 -12.56 5.79 -13.09
C ASN A 190 -11.88 5.37 -14.41
N GLU A 191 -10.93 6.14 -14.91
CA GLU A 191 -10.34 5.93 -16.24
C GLU A 191 -9.37 4.74 -16.30
N SER A 192 -8.58 4.52 -15.24
CA SER A 192 -7.54 3.48 -15.21
C SER A 192 -8.03 2.16 -14.62
N TYR A 193 -8.96 2.21 -13.67
CA TYR A 193 -9.41 1.03 -12.92
C TYR A 193 -10.90 0.72 -13.12
N GLY A 194 -11.66 1.61 -13.77
CA GLY A 194 -13.12 1.46 -13.93
C GLY A 194 -13.91 1.63 -12.63
N LEU A 195 -13.29 2.24 -11.61
CA LEU A 195 -13.86 2.37 -10.27
C LEU A 195 -14.56 3.72 -10.12
N ILE A 196 -15.80 3.69 -9.61
CA ILE A 196 -16.62 4.88 -9.40
C ILE A 196 -17.19 4.80 -7.98
N ALA A 197 -17.00 5.88 -7.22
CA ALA A 197 -17.60 6.03 -5.90
C ALA A 197 -19.10 5.65 -5.92
N ASP A 198 -19.55 4.94 -4.89
CA ASP A 198 -20.94 4.53 -4.62
C ASP A 198 -21.62 3.61 -5.65
N THR A 199 -21.08 3.45 -6.86
CA THR A 199 -21.76 2.76 -7.96
C THR A 199 -20.95 1.62 -8.59
N LYS A 200 -19.62 1.72 -8.58
CA LYS A 200 -18.69 0.70 -9.07
C LYS A 200 -17.44 0.68 -8.20
N THR A 201 -17.62 0.35 -6.93
CA THR A 201 -16.54 0.41 -5.93
C THR A 201 -15.59 -0.78 -5.97
N GLY A 202 -15.91 -1.81 -6.75
CA GLY A 202 -15.13 -3.04 -6.82
C GLY A 202 -15.42 -3.99 -5.64
N PRO A 203 -14.66 -5.10 -5.52
CA PRO A 203 -14.83 -6.05 -4.43
C PRO A 203 -14.42 -5.46 -3.08
N LEU A 204 -14.95 -6.04 -2.00
CA LEU A 204 -14.48 -5.82 -0.63
C LEU A 204 -13.11 -6.46 -0.40
N ALA A 205 -12.33 -5.92 0.55
CA ALA A 205 -10.99 -6.39 0.88
C ALA A 205 -10.97 -7.87 1.30
N THR A 206 -11.94 -8.32 2.09
CA THR A 206 -12.10 -9.75 2.45
C THR A 206 -12.18 -10.64 1.22
N LYS A 207 -13.00 -10.25 0.23
CA LYS A 207 -13.17 -10.97 -1.04
C LYS A 207 -11.90 -10.92 -1.90
N MET A 208 -11.19 -9.80 -1.93
CA MET A 208 -9.92 -9.67 -2.65
C MET A 208 -8.85 -10.61 -2.11
N LEU A 209 -8.77 -10.75 -0.79
CA LEU A 209 -7.79 -11.58 -0.11
C LEU A 209 -8.21 -13.06 0.02
N GLY A 210 -9.47 -13.38 -0.26
CA GLY A 210 -10.02 -14.72 -0.05
C GLY A 210 -10.20 -15.07 1.43
N ILE A 211 -10.53 -14.08 2.25
CA ILE A 211 -10.93 -14.29 3.65
C ILE A 211 -12.41 -14.68 3.69
N ILE A 212 -12.69 -15.72 4.47
CA ILE A 212 -13.99 -16.33 4.69
C ILE A 212 -14.42 -15.86 6.09
N VAL A 213 -15.16 -14.75 6.12
CA VAL A 213 -15.72 -14.12 7.34
C VAL A 213 -17.15 -14.60 7.60
#